data_AF-A0A836S0T5-F1
#
_entry.id   AF-A0A836S0T5-F1
#
_cell.length_a   1.000
_cell.length_b   1.000
_cell.length_c   1.000
_cell.angle_alpha   90.00
_cell.angle_beta   90.00
_cell.angle_gamma   90.00
#
_symmetry.space_group_name_H-M   'P 1'
#
loop_
_entity.id
_entity.type
_entity.pdbx_description
1 polymer ?
#
loop_
_entity_poly.entity_id
_entity_poly.type
_entity_poly.pdbx_seq_one_letter_code
_entity_poly.pdbx_strand_id
1 'polypeptide(L)'
;MIAIVTGRPERLRYITLRQLRMLGIPVERIWRIEMRPDGDTRKSPHFKLETILSIYYEGFSIVEIHDDELEVLMAIRRYLPRTKLYLHSDDEVIELHRL
;
A
#
# COMPACT_ATOMS: atom_id res chain seq x y z
N MET A 1 -12.45 -5.28 -2.61
CA MET A 1 -11.28 -6.12 -2.28
C MET A 1 -10.26 -5.24 -1.59
N ILE A 2 -9.44 -5.80 -0.68
CA ILE A 2 -8.39 -5.05 0.01
C ILE A 2 -7.06 -5.69 -0.35
N ALA A 3 -6.13 -4.90 -0.88
CA ALA A 3 -4.74 -5.28 -1.02
C ALA A 3 -3.91 -4.52 0.02
N ILE A 4 -2.93 -5.18 0.63
CA ILE A 4 -1.91 -4.53 1.45
C ILE A 4 -0.61 -4.54 0.67
N VAL A 5 0.03 -3.37 0.55
CA VAL A 5 1.38 -3.23 0.01
C VAL A 5 2.27 -2.73 1.14
N THR A 6 3.32 -3.47 1.49
CA THR A 6 4.20 -3.10 2.61
C THR A 6 5.66 -3.12 2.22
N GLY A 7 6.41 -2.13 2.72
CA GLY A 7 7.86 -2.10 2.58
C GLY A 7 8.59 -3.18 3.39
N ARG A 8 7.88 -3.95 4.22
CA ARG A 8 8.46 -5.07 4.95
C ARG A 8 8.93 -6.16 3.97
N PRO A 9 10.11 -6.75 4.20
CA PRO A 9 10.64 -7.80 3.35
C PRO A 9 9.86 -9.11 3.48
N GLU A 10 9.85 -9.89 2.39
CA GLU A 10 9.14 -11.17 2.25
C GLU A 10 9.48 -12.17 3.37
N ARG A 11 10.74 -12.24 3.82
CA ARG A 11 11.15 -13.07 4.97
C ARG A 11 10.39 -12.79 6.27
N LEU A 12 9.72 -11.63 6.39
CA LEU A 12 8.89 -11.24 7.55
C LEU A 12 7.40 -11.50 7.34
N ARG A 13 7.00 -12.24 6.29
CA ARG A 13 5.58 -12.50 6.00
C ARG A 13 4.85 -13.14 7.17
N TYR A 14 5.40 -14.23 7.71
CA TYR A 14 4.76 -14.96 8.81
C TYR A 14 4.49 -14.05 10.02
N ILE A 15 5.49 -13.27 10.46
CA ILE A 15 5.33 -12.40 11.62
C ILE A 15 4.40 -11.22 11.34
N THR A 16 4.39 -10.70 10.11
CA THR A 16 3.47 -9.63 9.69
C THR A 16 2.01 -10.12 9.74
N LEU A 17 1.72 -11.31 9.19
CA LEU A 17 0.39 -11.92 9.27
C LEU A 17 -0.03 -12.20 10.71
N ARG A 18 0.90 -12.66 11.56
CA ARG A 18 0.62 -12.88 12.98
C ARG A 18 0.27 -11.57 13.70
N GLN A 19 1.00 -10.48 13.45
CA GLN A 19 0.71 -9.17 14.03
C GLN A 19 -0.65 -8.64 13.58
N LEU A 20 -1.00 -8.76 12.30
CA LEU A 20 -2.33 -8.37 11.79
C LEU A 20 -3.45 -9.12 12.54
N ARG A 21 -3.31 -10.43 12.73
CA ARG A 21 -4.28 -11.23 13.52
C ARG A 21 -4.38 -10.76 14.96
N MET A 22 -3.25 -10.47 15.60
CA MET A 22 -3.22 -10.00 16.98
C MET A 22 -3.91 -8.65 17.16
N LEU A 23 -3.90 -7.80 16.13
CA LEU A 23 -4.63 -6.54 16.08
C LEU A 23 -6.11 -6.70 15.71
N GLY A 24 -6.61 -7.93 15.57
CA GLY A 24 -8.00 -8.21 15.20
C GLY A 24 -8.31 -7.99 13.72
N ILE A 25 -7.29 -7.82 12.86
CA ILE A 25 -7.50 -7.69 11.42
C ILE A 25 -7.83 -9.06 10.81
N PRO A 26 -8.99 -9.21 10.13
CA PRO A 26 -9.41 -10.46 9.50
C PRO A 26 -8.58 -10.71 8.23
N VAL A 27 -7.43 -11.35 8.38
CA VAL A 27 -6.46 -11.59 7.29
C VAL A 27 -7.04 -12.37 6.11
N GLU A 28 -8.02 -13.22 6.38
CA GLU A 28 -8.79 -13.97 5.37
C GLU A 28 -9.63 -13.10 4.44
N ARG A 29 -9.90 -11.84 4.82
CA ARG A 29 -10.59 -10.85 3.98
C ARG A 29 -9.62 -10.03 3.12
N ILE A 30 -8.32 -10.16 3.36
CA ILE A 30 -7.30 -9.50 2.55
C ILE A 30 -7.12 -10.32 1.28
N TRP A 31 -7.41 -9.70 0.14
CA TRP A 31 -7.31 -10.35 -1.17
C TRP A 31 -5.85 -10.60 -1.54
N ARG A 32 -4.95 -9.65 -1.24
CA ARG A 32 -3.54 -9.70 -1.63
C ARG A 32 -2.66 -9.00 -0.63
N ILE A 33 -1.49 -9.56 -0.34
CA ILE A 33 -0.46 -8.91 0.50
C ILE A 33 0.85 -8.94 -0.27
N GLU A 34 1.19 -7.80 -0.85
CA GLU A 34 2.44 -7.57 -1.55
C GLU A 34 3.48 -7.05 -0.57
N MET A 35 4.59 -7.78 -0.46
CA MET A 35 5.70 -7.44 0.42
C MET A 35 6.94 -7.17 -0.42
N ARG A 36 7.89 -6.43 0.16
CA ARG A 36 9.13 -6.11 -0.51
C ARG A 36 9.95 -7.39 -0.75
N PRO A 37 10.46 -7.64 -1.98
CA PRO A 37 11.38 -8.75 -2.21
C PRO A 37 12.60 -8.68 -1.29
N ASP A 38 13.08 -9.83 -0.82
CA ASP A 38 14.30 -9.87 -0.02
C ASP A 38 15.49 -9.32 -0.81
N GLY A 39 16.22 -8.37 -0.22
CA GLY A 39 17.36 -7.71 -0.84
C GLY A 39 17.03 -6.47 -1.67
N ASP A 40 15.75 -6.14 -1.90
CA ASP A 40 15.38 -4.86 -2.52
C ASP A 40 15.62 -3.71 -1.53
N THR A 41 16.54 -2.79 -1.85
CA THR A 41 16.87 -1.63 -1.02
C THR A 41 16.37 -0.30 -1.62
N ARG A 42 15.54 -0.35 -2.67
CA ARG A 42 14.99 0.85 -3.32
C ARG A 42 14.06 1.59 -2.35
N LYS A 43 13.98 2.92 -2.45
CA LYS A 43 13.09 3.73 -1.60
C LYS A 43 11.63 3.29 -1.73
N SER A 44 10.84 3.45 -0.66
CA SER A 44 9.43 3.07 -0.60
C SER A 44 8.60 3.54 -1.79
N PRO A 45 8.71 4.81 -2.27
CA PRO A 45 7.93 5.27 -3.41
C PRO A 45 8.18 4.46 -4.68
N HIS A 46 9.41 4.00 -4.94
CA HIS A 46 9.70 3.21 -6.14
C HIS A 46 9.06 1.83 -6.09
N PHE A 47 9.28 1.11 -4.98
CA PHE A 47 8.72 -0.22 -4.78
C PHE A 47 7.19 -0.20 -4.74
N LYS A 48 6.60 0.63 -3.86
CA LYS A 48 5.14 0.67 -3.67
C LYS A 48 4.43 1.13 -4.96
N LEU A 49 4.97 2.13 -5.67
CA LEU A 49 4.40 2.57 -6.95
C LEU A 49 4.39 1.44 -7.98
N GLU A 50 5.52 0.74 -8.17
CA GLU A 50 5.63 -0.37 -9.11
C GLU A 50 4.61 -1.46 -8.80
N THR A 51 4.50 -1.87 -7.53
CA THR A 51 3.53 -2.87 -7.09
C THR A 51 2.09 -2.44 -7.31
N ILE A 52 1.73 -1.19 -6.97
CA ILE A 52 0.37 -0.66 -7.16
C ILE A 52 0.01 -0.58 -8.64
N LEU A 53 0.94 -0.13 -9.48
CA LEU A 53 0.74 -0.09 -10.92
C LEU A 53 0.62 -1.49 -11.53
N SER A 54 1.38 -2.46 -11.04
CA SER A 54 1.23 -3.86 -11.45
C SER A 54 -0.20 -4.36 -11.19
N ILE A 55 -0.77 -4.10 -10.01
CA ILE A 55 -2.17 -4.44 -9.70
C ILE A 55 -3.14 -3.71 -10.64
N TYR A 56 -2.91 -2.41 -10.90
CA TYR A 56 -3.74 -1.65 -11.84
C TYR A 56 -3.71 -2.25 -13.26
N TYR A 57 -2.52 -2.64 -13.75
CA TYR A 57 -2.33 -3.22 -15.08
C TYR A 57 -2.85 -4.66 -15.21
N GLU A 58 -3.08 -5.37 -14.10
CA GLU A 58 -3.86 -6.62 -14.08
C GLU A 58 -5.36 -6.39 -14.40
N GLY A 59 -5.81 -5.15 -14.56
CA GLY A 59 -7.18 -4.78 -14.94
C GLY A 59 -8.06 -4.33 -13.78
N PHE A 60 -7.49 -4.14 -12.58
CA PHE A 60 -8.23 -3.66 -11.42
C PHE A 60 -8.34 -2.14 -11.41
N SER A 61 -9.50 -1.64 -11.00
CA SER A 61 -9.68 -0.21 -10.69
C SER A 61 -9.28 0.07 -9.24
N ILE A 62 -8.24 0.89 -9.05
CA ILE A 62 -7.81 1.33 -7.71
C ILE A 62 -8.62 2.55 -7.28
N VAL A 63 -9.59 2.32 -6.40
CA VAL A 63 -10.53 3.36 -5.95
C VAL A 63 -9.92 4.28 -4.88
N GLU A 64 -9.20 3.70 -3.92
CA GLU A 64 -8.66 4.39 -2.74
C GLU A 64 -7.30 3.80 -2.36
N ILE A 65 -6.39 4.64 -1.89
CA ILE A 65 -5.07 4.25 -1.36
C ILE A 65 -4.85 4.97 -0.04
N HIS A 66 -4.40 4.21 0.96
CA HIS A 66 -4.13 4.66 2.31
C HIS A 66 -2.65 4.38 2.60
N ASP A 67 -1.87 5.42 2.88
CA ASP A 67 -0.43 5.31 3.17
C ASP A 67 0.00 6.41 4.13
N ASP A 68 1.04 6.17 4.91
CA ASP A 68 1.65 7.13 5.84
C ASP A 68 2.76 7.97 5.18
N GLU A 69 3.22 7.58 3.99
CA GLU A 69 4.29 8.27 3.27
C GLU A 69 3.74 9.19 2.16
N LEU A 70 3.79 10.51 2.36
CA LEU A 70 3.35 11.51 1.36
C LEU A 70 4.03 11.32 0.00
N GLU A 71 5.33 10.98 -0.02
CA GLU A 71 6.08 10.74 -1.26
C GLU A 71 5.48 9.60 -2.10
N VAL A 72 4.97 8.55 -1.45
CA VAL A 72 4.31 7.42 -2.11
C VAL A 72 3.02 7.89 -2.77
N LEU A 73 2.17 8.60 -2.02
CA LEU A 73 0.90 9.12 -2.54
C LEU A 73 1.10 10.10 -3.70
N MET A 74 2.08 11.00 -3.59
CA MET A 74 2.44 11.93 -4.68
C MET A 74 2.98 11.21 -5.91
N ALA A 75 3.78 10.16 -5.73
CA ALA A 75 4.25 9.34 -6.84
C ALA A 75 3.08 8.67 -7.57
N ILE A 76 2.10 8.12 -6.83
CA ILE A 76 0.93 7.45 -7.40
C ILE A 76 0.00 8.43 -8.12
N ARG A 77 -0.22 9.64 -7.59
CA ARG A 77 -1.11 10.65 -8.19
C ARG A 77 -0.79 10.92 -9.66
N ARG A 78 0.49 10.86 -10.04
CA ARG A 78 0.96 11.09 -11.42
C ARG A 78 0.45 10.05 -12.41
N TYR A 79 0.16 8.83 -11.95
CA TYR A 79 -0.26 7.70 -12.78
C TYR A 79 -1.74 7.35 -12.61
N LEU A 80 -2.28 7.55 -11.40
CA LEU A 80 -3.66 7.24 -11.04
C LEU A 80 -4.40 8.50 -10.55
N PRO A 81 -4.68 9.48 -11.42
CA PRO A 81 -5.15 10.81 -11.01
C PRO A 81 -6.57 10.83 -10.41
N ARG A 82 -7.35 9.77 -10.64
CA ARG A 82 -8.74 9.63 -10.16
C ARG A 82 -8.87 8.84 -8.86
N THR A 83 -7.79 8.21 -8.39
CA THR A 83 -7.78 7.46 -7.14
C THR A 83 -7.82 8.43 -5.96
N LYS A 84 -8.63 8.14 -4.94
CA LYS A 84 -8.60 8.89 -3.70
C LYS A 84 -7.36 8.49 -2.91
N LEU A 85 -6.64 9.48 -2.38
CA LEU A 85 -5.40 9.26 -1.66
C LEU A 85 -5.60 9.78 -0.23
N TYR A 86 -5.37 8.90 0.75
CA TYR A 86 -5.50 9.22 2.16
C TYR A 86 -4.12 9.14 2.80
N LEU A 87 -3.64 10.28 3.32
CA LEU A 87 -2.43 10.34 4.13
C LEU A 87 -2.81 10.07 5.58
N HIS A 88 -2.19 9.06 6.18
CA HIS A 88 -2.37 8.71 7.58
C HIS A 88 -1.22 9.27 8.41
N SER A 89 -1.56 9.86 9.55
CA SER A 89 -0.63 10.14 10.64
C SER A 89 -1.15 9.46 11.91
N ASP A 90 -0.46 9.65 13.04
CA ASP A 90 -0.87 9.03 14.31
C ASP A 90 -2.26 9.50 14.78
N ASP A 91 -2.63 10.74 14.46
CA ASP A 91 -3.82 11.40 15.00
C ASP A 91 -4.92 11.68 13.95
N GLU A 92 -4.59 11.64 12.66
CA GLU A 92 -5.51 12.06 11.60
C GLU A 92 -5.37 11.28 10.29
N VAL A 93 -6.44 11.34 9.51
CA VAL A 93 -6.48 10.84 8.14
C VAL A 93 -6.90 11.99 7.24
N ILE A 94 -5.99 12.43 6.36
CA ILE A 94 -6.22 13.55 5.45
C ILE A 94 -6.48 12.98 4.05
N GLU A 95 -7.65 13.28 3.48
CA GLU A 95 -7.87 13.07 2.04
C GLU A 95 -7.10 14.12 1.24
N LEU A 96 -6.17 13.67 0.41
CA LEU A 96 -5.45 14.56 -0.49
C LEU A 96 -6.35 14.88 -1.69
N HIS A 97 -7.03 16.01 -1.62
CA HIS A 97 -7.73 16.58 -2.77
C HIS A 97 -6.73 17.00 -3.86
N ARG A 98 -7.23 17.20 -5.08
CA ARG A 98 -6.40 17.63 -6.24
C ARG A 98 -5.56 18.86 -5.83
N LEU A 99 -4.24 18.68 -5.71
CA LEU A 99 -3.26 19.76 -5.78
C LEU A 99 -3.15 20.26 -7.23
#